data_AF-A0A2U2SC02-F1
#
_entry.id   AF-A0A2U2SC02-F1
#
_cell.length_a   1.000
_cell.length_b   1.000
_cell.length_c   1.000
_cell.angle_alpha   90.00
_cell.angle_beta   90.00
_cell.angle_gamma   90.00
#
_symmetry.space_group_name_H-M   'P 1'
#
loop_
_entity.id
_entity.type
_entity.pdbx_description
1 polymer ?
#
loop_
_entity_poly.entity_id
_entity_poly.type
_entity_poly.pdbx_seq_one_letter_code
_entity_poly.pdbx_strand_id
1 'polypeptide(L)'
;MERTLKIELPENVYDVLKRLAEKSGKTPEQFAQDWLNQALQETSADPLEQFIGAFRTDIEDWAAQHDRYLGKSILEHLREREE
;
A
#
# COMPACT_ATOMS: atom_id res chain seq x y z
N MET A 1 10.35 -19.94 -17.28
CA MET A 1 11.81 -20.08 -17.41
C MET A 1 12.43 -19.37 -16.22
N GLU A 2 13.33 -20.03 -15.48
CA GLU A 2 14.00 -19.42 -14.33
C GLU A 2 15.27 -18.69 -14.78
N ARG A 3 15.55 -17.52 -14.19
CA ARG A 3 16.73 -16.70 -14.46
C ARG A 3 17.30 -16.26 -13.11
N THR A 4 18.62 -16.37 -12.95
CA THR A 4 19.31 -15.97 -11.72
C THR A 4 19.74 -14.51 -11.82
N LEU A 5 19.39 -13.72 -10.81
CA LEU A 5 19.82 -12.33 -10.64
C LEU A 5 20.80 -12.25 -9.46
N LYS A 6 22.01 -11.73 -9.69
CA LYS A 6 22.99 -11.47 -8.63
C LYS A 6 22.96 -9.98 -8.31
N ILE A 7 22.76 -9.64 -7.03
CA ILE A 7 22.63 -8.26 -6.55
C ILE A 7 23.68 -8.05 -5.46
N GLU A 8 24.45 -6.97 -5.56
CA GLU A 8 25.31 -6.51 -4.47
C GLU A 8 24.49 -5.58 -3.58
N LEU A 9 24.31 -5.97 -2.31
CA LEU A 9 23.52 -5.21 -1.34
C LEU A 9 24.45 -4.58 -0.30
N PRO A 10 24.21 -3.33 0.10
CA PRO A 10 24.82 -2.76 1.29
C PRO A 10 24.53 -3.64 2.52
N GLU A 11 25.51 -3.80 3.40
CA GLU A 11 25.42 -4.73 4.54
C GLU A 11 24.23 -4.42 5.46
N ASN A 12 23.98 -3.14 5.71
CA ASN A 12 22.82 -2.70 6.50
C ASN A 12 21.47 -3.13 5.89
N VAL A 13 21.37 -3.19 4.57
CA VAL A 13 20.16 -3.62 3.86
C VAL A 13 20.02 -5.14 3.95
N TYR A 14 21.12 -5.88 3.76
CA TYR A 14 21.12 -7.33 3.90
C TYR A 14 20.74 -7.79 5.31
N ASP A 15 21.22 -7.10 6.35
CA ASP A 15 20.85 -7.38 7.74
C ASP A 15 19.36 -7.19 8.02
N VAL A 16 18.75 -6.15 7.44
CA VAL A 16 17.30 -5.93 7.54
C VAL A 16 16.57 -7.06 6.83
N LEU A 17 16.97 -7.40 5.60
CA LEU A 17 16.39 -8.51 4.83
C LEU A 17 16.44 -9.82 5.62
N LYS A 18 17.58 -10.14 6.22
CA LYS A 18 17.77 -11.35 7.03
C LYS A 18 16.81 -11.39 8.21
N ARG A 19 16.70 -10.29 8.98
CA ARG A 19 15.76 -10.20 10.11
C ARG A 19 14.31 -10.36 9.69
N LEU A 20 13.92 -9.83 8.54
CA LEU A 20 12.56 -9.97 8.01
C LEU A 20 12.28 -11.40 7.56
N ALA A 21 13.24 -12.04 6.87
CA ALA A 21 13.13 -13.42 6.44
C ALA A 21 13.00 -14.40 7.62
N GLU A 22 13.77 -14.18 8.69
CA GLU A 22 13.69 -14.97 9.93
C GLU A 22 12.29 -14.89 10.56
N LYS A 23 11.68 -13.70 10.62
CA LYS A 23 10.32 -13.52 11.14
C LYS A 23 9.25 -14.26 10.33
N SER A 24 9.51 -14.46 9.04
CA SER A 24 8.61 -15.17 8.13
C SER A 24 8.97 -16.65 7.94
N GLY A 25 10.00 -17.16 8.62
CA GLY A 25 10.45 -18.55 8.49
C GLY A 25 11.03 -18.89 7.11
N LYS A 26 11.52 -17.90 6.36
CA LYS A 26 12.07 -18.04 5.01
C LYS A 26 13.56 -17.75 4.98
N THR A 27 14.25 -18.18 3.92
CA THR A 27 15.63 -17.69 3.67
C THR A 27 15.60 -16.25 3.15
N PRO A 28 16.70 -15.48 3.29
CA PRO A 28 16.80 -14.14 2.73
C PRO A 28 16.52 -14.08 1.23
N GLU A 29 16.97 -15.09 0.48
CA GLU A 29 16.78 -15.19 -0.97
C GLU A 29 15.31 -15.44 -1.34
N GLN A 30 14.64 -16.34 -0.63
CA GLN A 30 13.21 -16.62 -0.83
C GLN A 30 12.37 -15.39 -0.50
N PHE A 31 12.67 -14.72 0.61
CA PHE A 31 11.98 -13.49 0.98
C PHE A 31 12.21 -12.38 -0.05
N ALA A 32 13.43 -12.21 -0.52
CA ALA A 32 13.76 -11.23 -1.56
C ALA A 32 13.05 -11.52 -2.88
N GLN A 33 12.96 -12.80 -3.27
CA GLN A 33 12.23 -13.22 -4.47
C GLN A 33 10.74 -12.90 -4.37
N ASP A 34 10.10 -13.25 -3.25
CA ASP A 34 8.68 -12.96 -3.02
C ASP A 34 8.42 -11.46 -3.02
N TRP A 35 9.25 -10.69 -2.32
CA TRP A 35 9.14 -9.24 -2.26
C TRP A 35 9.33 -8.59 -3.63
N LEU A 36 10.30 -9.04 -4.43
CA LEU A 36 10.52 -8.56 -5.78
C LEU A 36 9.33 -8.89 -6.70
N ASN A 37 8.77 -10.10 -6.60
CA ASN A 37 7.58 -10.48 -7.37
C ASN A 37 6.38 -9.60 -7.02
N GLN A 38 6.15 -9.33 -5.73
CA GLN A 38 5.07 -8.47 -5.28
C GLN A 38 5.27 -7.02 -5.77
N ALA A 39 6.46 -6.46 -5.59
CA ALA A 39 6.76 -5.10 -6.04
C ALA A 39 6.56 -4.94 -7.55
N LEU A 40 6.95 -5.94 -8.34
CA LEU A 40 6.74 -5.95 -9.79
C LEU A 40 5.25 -6.07 -10.16
N GLN A 41 4.45 -6.85 -9.41
CA GLN A 41 3.01 -6.91 -9.61
C GLN A 41 2.35 -5.55 -9.33
N GLU A 42 2.67 -4.93 -8.20
CA GLU A 42 2.14 -3.60 -7.80
C GLU A 42 2.56 -2.50 -8.78
N THR A 43 3.76 -2.58 -9.34
CA THR A 43 4.25 -1.59 -10.32
C THR A 43 3.64 -1.79 -11.71
N SER A 44 3.25 -3.02 -12.07
CA SER A 44 2.80 -3.35 -13.43
C SER A 44 1.37 -2.91 -13.76
N ALA A 45 0.55 -2.69 -12.74
CA ALA A 45 -0.77 -2.09 -12.88
C ALA A 45 -1.19 -1.58 -11.50
N ASP A 46 -1.26 -0.27 -11.31
CA ASP A 46 -1.94 0.29 -10.14
C ASP A 46 -3.45 0.02 -10.32
N PRO A 47 -4.05 -0.92 -9.58
CA PRO A 47 -5.47 -1.24 -9.74
C PRO A 47 -6.36 -0.05 -9.39
N LEU A 48 -5.81 0.96 -8.70
CA LEU A 48 -6.51 2.20 -8.34
C LEU A 48 -6.40 3.30 -9.39
N GLU A 49 -5.48 3.19 -10.36
CA GLU A 49 -5.29 4.19 -11.41
C GLU A 49 -6.59 4.44 -12.20
N GLN A 50 -7.34 3.38 -12.49
CA GLN A 50 -8.64 3.47 -13.18
C GLN A 50 -9.71 4.27 -12.40
N PHE A 51 -9.54 4.44 -11.09
CA PHE A 51 -10.49 5.16 -10.24
C PHE A 51 -10.16 6.66 -10.13
N ILE A 52 -9.00 7.11 -10.63
CA ILE A 52 -8.65 8.54 -10.66
C ILE A 52 -9.67 9.27 -11.55
N GLY A 53 -10.47 10.14 -10.92
CA GLY A 53 -11.52 10.90 -11.62
C GLY A 53 -12.74 10.07 -12.05
N ALA A 54 -12.84 8.79 -11.65
CA ALA A 54 -13.98 7.94 -12.00
C ALA A 54 -15.28 8.35 -11.30
N PHE A 55 -15.18 9.01 -10.15
CA PHE A 55 -16.33 9.49 -9.38
C PHE A 55 -16.58 10.96 -9.68
N ARG A 56 -17.75 11.25 -10.25
CA ARG A 56 -18.25 12.61 -10.40
C ARG A 56 -19.11 12.96 -9.19
N THR A 57 -18.85 14.11 -8.61
CA THR A 57 -19.61 14.67 -7.49
C THR A 57 -19.88 16.14 -7.79
N ASP A 58 -21.03 16.63 -7.35
CA ASP A 58 -21.39 18.05 -7.42
C ASP A 58 -20.69 18.88 -6.32
N ILE A 59 -19.85 18.24 -5.51
CA ILE A 59 -19.04 18.88 -4.45
C ILE A 59 -17.69 19.28 -5.05
N GLU A 60 -17.57 20.55 -5.42
CA GLU A 60 -16.41 21.11 -6.13
C GLU A 60 -15.07 21.01 -5.37
N ASP A 61 -15.10 21.06 -4.03
CA ASP A 61 -13.94 21.13 -3.15
C ASP A 61 -13.71 19.86 -2.32
N TRP A 62 -14.38 18.75 -2.68
CA TRP A 62 -14.31 17.48 -1.95
C TRP A 62 -12.87 17.05 -1.66
N ALA A 63 -11.99 17.08 -2.66
CA ALA A 63 -10.59 16.68 -2.49
C ALA A 63 -9.86 17.54 -1.43
N ALA A 64 -10.16 18.84 -1.38
CA ALA A 64 -9.50 19.81 -0.49
C ALA A 64 -10.14 19.88 0.91
N GLN A 65 -11.37 19.43 1.08
CA GLN A 65 -12.15 19.54 2.31
C GLN A 65 -12.67 18.18 2.83
N HIS A 66 -12.17 17.07 2.30
CA HIS A 66 -12.66 15.72 2.64
C HIS A 66 -12.68 15.46 4.16
N ASP A 67 -11.64 15.84 4.88
CA ASP A 67 -11.57 15.70 6.35
C ASP A 67 -12.72 16.42 7.07
N ARG A 68 -13.05 17.64 6.62
CA ARG A 68 -14.16 18.41 7.18
C ARG A 68 -15.50 17.73 6.92
N TYR A 69 -15.72 17.25 5.70
CA TYR A 69 -16.97 16.57 5.34
C TYR A 69 -17.14 15.25 6.08
N LEU A 70 -16.08 14.45 6.16
CA LEU A 70 -16.06 13.19 6.91
C LEU A 70 -16.30 13.44 8.41
N GLY A 71 -15.60 14.41 9.00
CA GLY A 71 -15.78 14.77 10.40
C GLY A 71 -17.21 15.23 10.72
N LYS A 72 -17.82 16.03 9.84
CA LYS A 72 -19.22 16.44 9.98
C LYS A 72 -20.18 15.25 9.93
N SER A 73 -20.01 14.36 8.96
CA SER A 73 -20.85 13.16 8.81
C SER A 73 -20.79 12.24 10.04
N ILE A 74 -19.60 12.05 10.61
CA ILE A 74 -19.43 11.27 11.84
C ILE A 74 -20.18 11.90 13.02
N LEU A 75 -20.07 13.22 13.21
CA LEU A 75 -20.76 13.92 14.29
C LEU A 75 -22.28 13.87 14.15
N GLU A 76 -22.80 14.01 12.92
CA GLU A 76 -24.23 13.89 12.63
C GLU A 76 -24.75 12.48 12.97
N HIS A 77 -24.04 11.43 12.55
CA HIS A 77 -24.43 10.06 12.88
C HIS A 77 -24.30 9.69 14.36
N LEU A 78 -23.34 10.26 15.09
CA LEU A 78 -23.25 10.05 16.53
C LEU A 78 -24.45 10.66 17.25
N ARG A 79 -24.88 11.86 16.82
CA ARG A 79 -26.05 12.54 17.39
C ARG A 79 -27.35 11.81 17.11
N GLU A 80 -27.52 11.28 15.89
CA GLU A 80 -28.70 10.47 15.51
C GLU A 80 -28.82 9.14 16.28
N ARG A 81 -27.71 8.64 16.86
CA ARG A 81 -27.71 7.40 17.65
C ARG A 81 -27.95 7.63 19.14
N GLU A 82 -27.86 8.87 19.60
CA GLU A 82 -28.12 9.27 20.99
C GLU A 82 -29.57 9.73 21.23
N GLU A 83 -30.33 9.97 20.15
CA GLU A 83 -31.78 10.25 20.14
C GLU A 83 -32.62 8.98 19.95
#